data_AF-A0A6L4A0J5-F1
#
_entry.id   AF-A0A6L4A0J5-F1
#
_cell.length_a   1.000
_cell.length_b   1.000
_cell.length_c   1.000
_cell.angle_alpha   90.00
_cell.angle_beta   90.00
_cell.angle_gamma   90.00
#
_symmetry.space_group_name_H-M   'P 1'
#
loop_
_entity.id
_entity.type
_entity.pdbx_description
1 polymer ?
#
loop_
_entity_poly.entity_id
_entity_poly.type
_entity_poly.pdbx_seq_one_letter_code
_entity_poly.pdbx_strand_id
1 'polypeptide(L)'
;LKQTRLPNGVMMLDDAYNTNPVGSASALEVLKLNQNGRRVLITPGMVELGPLHEEENEKLGQRAAAACTDIVLVGVEQTKPIQRGVKNAGFDETHLHVFETVTEAIQWYQAELKAGDAVLILNDLPDNYM
;
A
#
# COMPACT_ATOMS: atom_id res chain seq x y z
N LEU A 1 3.53 10.68 8.08
CA LEU A 1 4.47 9.54 7.96
C LEU A 1 5.32 9.35 9.20
N LYS A 2 5.06 8.29 9.97
CA LYS A 2 5.84 7.85 11.12
C LYS A 2 6.70 6.65 10.71
N GLN A 3 7.99 6.67 11.04
CA GLN A 3 8.90 5.56 10.75
C GLN A 3 9.25 4.80 12.03
N THR A 4 9.13 3.48 11.99
CA THR A 4 9.47 2.59 13.11
C THR A 4 10.23 1.37 12.60
N ARG A 5 11.28 0.95 13.30
CA ARG A 5 11.92 -0.35 13.03
C ARG A 5 11.28 -1.40 13.93
N LEU A 6 10.69 -2.42 13.33
CA LEU A 6 10.07 -3.53 14.05
C LEU A 6 11.13 -4.45 14.69
N PRO A 7 10.80 -5.23 15.73
CA PRO A 7 11.75 -6.13 16.39
C PRO A 7 12.42 -7.15 15.46
N ASN A 8 11.75 -7.55 14.38
CA ASN A 8 12.27 -8.46 13.34
C ASN A 8 13.14 -7.75 12.28
N GLY A 9 13.43 -6.45 12.44
CA GLY A 9 14.30 -5.68 11.56
C GLY A 9 13.63 -5.06 10.33
N VAL A 10 12.33 -5.29 10.13
CA VAL A 10 11.52 -4.65 9.07
C VAL A 10 11.35 -3.16 9.36
N MET A 11 11.42 -2.33 8.33
CA MET A 11 11.11 -0.90 8.42
C MET A 11 9.62 -0.68 8.16
N MET A 12 8.89 -0.19 9.16
CA MET A 12 7.50 0.22 9.02
C MET A 12 7.42 1.73 8.79
N LEU A 13 6.74 2.12 7.72
CA LEU A 13 6.33 3.47 7.40
C LEU A 13 4.81 3.54 7.59
N ASP A 14 4.36 4.31 8.55
CA ASP A 14 2.94 4.43 8.91
C ASP A 14 2.42 5.82 8.50
N ASP A 15 1.54 5.83 7.51
CA ASP A 15 0.81 7.00 7.02
C ASP A 15 -0.71 6.71 6.95
N ALA A 16 -1.22 5.90 7.88
CA ALA A 16 -2.62 5.50 7.88
C ALA A 16 -3.60 6.71 7.92
N TYR A 17 -3.22 7.84 8.50
CA TYR A 17 -4.09 9.02 8.56
C TYR A 17 -4.13 9.86 7.27
N ASN A 18 -3.32 9.53 6.28
CA ASN A 18 -3.21 10.33 5.07
C ASN A 18 -4.26 9.91 4.05
N THR A 19 -5.19 10.79 3.70
CA THR A 19 -6.22 10.54 2.67
C THR A 19 -6.05 11.42 1.43
N ASN A 20 -4.99 12.22 1.38
CA ASN A 20 -4.77 13.16 0.27
C ASN A 20 -3.78 12.58 -0.78
N PRO A 21 -3.98 12.87 -2.09
CA PRO A 21 -3.14 12.29 -3.15
C PRO A 21 -1.67 12.72 -3.11
N VAL A 22 -1.37 13.95 -2.68
CA VAL A 22 -0.01 14.50 -2.65
C VAL A 22 0.85 13.82 -1.59
N GLY A 23 0.29 13.64 -0.40
CA GLY A 23 0.94 12.93 0.69
C GLY A 23 1.10 11.46 0.33
N SER A 24 0.09 10.83 -0.28
CA SER A 24 0.18 9.43 -0.72
C SER A 24 1.34 9.20 -1.70
N ALA A 25 1.53 10.11 -2.67
CA ALA A 25 2.70 10.08 -3.55
C ALA A 25 4.02 10.29 -2.78
N SER A 26 4.05 11.23 -1.84
CA SER A 26 5.24 11.51 -1.04
C SER A 26 5.66 10.31 -0.19
N ALA A 27 4.70 9.57 0.39
CA ALA A 27 4.96 8.36 1.15
C ALA A 27 5.56 7.25 0.29
N LEU A 28 5.08 7.07 -0.95
CA LEU A 28 5.66 6.13 -1.92
C LEU A 28 7.09 6.51 -2.32
N GLU A 29 7.39 7.80 -2.46
CA GLU A 29 8.76 8.25 -2.71
C GLU A 29 9.69 7.97 -1.51
N VAL A 30 9.20 8.09 -0.27
CA VAL A 30 9.97 7.67 0.91
C VAL A 30 10.21 6.16 0.91
N LEU A 31 9.20 5.35 0.56
CA LEU A 31 9.34 3.89 0.46
C LEU A 31 10.42 3.49 -0.56
N LYS A 32 10.51 4.18 -1.70
CA LYS A 32 11.54 3.94 -2.74
C LYS A 32 12.98 4.13 -2.25
N LEU A 33 13.18 4.90 -1.18
CA LEU A 33 14.51 5.07 -0.59
C LEU A 33 15.03 3.76 0.04
N ASN A 34 14.14 2.81 0.35
CA ASN A 34 14.54 1.48 0.80
C ASN A 34 15.01 0.63 -0.39
N GLN A 35 16.29 0.73 -0.70
CA GLN A 35 16.93 0.03 -1.83
C GLN A 35 17.28 -1.44 -1.51
N ASN A 36 17.20 -1.85 -0.24
CA ASN A 36 17.49 -3.22 0.19
C ASN A 36 16.17 -3.96 0.46
N GLY A 37 16.04 -5.21 0.00
CA GLY A 37 14.87 -6.03 0.30
C GLY A 37 13.60 -5.60 -0.42
N ARG A 38 12.46 -6.12 0.05
CA ARG A 38 11.11 -5.85 -0.48
C ARG A 38 10.62 -4.46 -0.04
N ARG A 39 9.81 -3.84 -0.89
CA ARG A 39 9.09 -2.58 -0.63
C ARG A 39 7.61 -2.86 -0.80
N VAL A 40 6.90 -3.02 0.31
CA VAL A 40 5.49 -3.40 0.31
C VAL A 40 4.62 -2.19 0.61
N LEU A 41 3.58 -2.00 -0.20
CA LEU A 41 2.47 -1.09 0.12
C LEU A 41 1.30 -1.92 0.66
N ILE A 42 0.68 -1.47 1.76
CA ILE A 42 -0.63 -1.96 2.22
C ILE A 42 -1.58 -0.77 2.25
N THR A 43 -2.69 -0.85 1.51
CA THR A 43 -3.66 0.24 1.44
C THR A 43 -5.08 -0.23 1.10
N PRO A 44 -6.12 0.38 1.69
CA PRO A 44 -7.50 0.24 1.21
C PRO A 44 -7.86 1.26 0.12
N GLY A 45 -6.94 2.15 -0.24
CA GLY A 45 -7.19 3.29 -1.11
C GLY A 45 -7.75 4.51 -0.37
N MET A 46 -7.99 5.57 -1.14
CA MET A 46 -8.54 6.83 -0.65
C MET A 46 -10.06 6.82 -0.79
N VAL A 47 -10.79 6.73 0.32
CA VAL A 47 -12.24 6.44 0.35
C VAL A 47 -13.11 7.71 0.23
N GLU A 48 -12.64 8.90 0.64
CA GLU A 48 -13.45 10.12 0.75
C GLU A 48 -13.15 11.20 -0.32
N LEU A 49 -12.79 10.81 -1.54
CA LEU A 49 -12.41 11.75 -2.60
C LEU A 49 -13.58 12.21 -3.50
N GLY A 50 -14.79 11.69 -3.28
CA GLY A 50 -15.96 12.02 -4.08
C GLY A 50 -15.70 11.80 -5.58
N PRO A 51 -15.91 12.81 -6.46
CA PRO A 51 -15.69 12.67 -7.91
C PRO A 51 -14.25 12.28 -8.31
N LEU A 52 -13.26 12.57 -7.47
CA LEU A 52 -11.85 12.28 -7.75
C LEU A 52 -11.44 10.86 -7.35
N HIS A 53 -12.33 10.09 -6.72
CA HIS A 53 -12.02 8.76 -6.18
C HIS A 53 -11.44 7.82 -7.24
N GLU A 54 -12.11 7.69 -8.39
CA GLU A 54 -11.68 6.81 -9.48
C GLU A 54 -10.30 7.23 -10.02
N GLU A 55 -10.15 8.51 -10.37
CA GLU A 55 -8.95 9.04 -11.00
C GLU A 55 -7.72 8.97 -10.07
N GLU A 56 -7.86 9.39 -8.82
CA GLU A 56 -6.73 9.47 -7.90
C GLU A 56 -6.32 8.09 -7.37
N ASN A 57 -7.26 7.16 -7.19
CA ASN A 57 -6.91 5.79 -6.84
C ASN A 57 -6.27 5.04 -8.02
N GLU A 58 -6.69 5.32 -9.27
CA GLU A 58 -6.00 4.78 -10.44
C GLU A 58 -4.57 5.32 -10.55
N LYS A 59 -4.36 6.63 -10.34
CA LYS A 59 -3.01 7.23 -10.25
C LYS A 59 -2.20 6.65 -9.09
N LEU A 60 -2.82 6.38 -7.94
CA LEU A 60 -2.16 5.72 -6.82
C LEU A 60 -1.63 4.35 -7.21
N GLY A 61 -2.44 3.54 -7.91
CA GLY A 61 -2.01 2.24 -8.42
C GLY A 61 -0.82 2.32 -9.38
N GLN A 62 -0.83 3.29 -10.30
CA GLN A 62 0.29 3.53 -11.21
C GLN A 62 1.58 3.91 -10.47
N ARG A 63 1.48 4.78 -9.45
CA ARG A 63 2.62 5.20 -8.62
C ARG A 63 3.15 4.05 -7.77
N ALA A 64 2.25 3.25 -7.20
CA ALA A 64 2.60 2.08 -6.40
C ALA A 64 3.38 1.05 -7.24
N ALA A 65 2.93 0.78 -8.48
CA ALA A 65 3.63 -0.11 -9.41
C ALA A 65 5.09 0.30 -9.69
N ALA A 66 5.39 1.61 -9.67
CA ALA A 66 6.74 2.11 -9.85
C ALA A 66 7.59 2.13 -8.55
N ALA A 67 6.95 2.06 -7.38
CA ALA A 67 7.59 2.20 -6.08
C ALA A 67 7.83 0.87 -5.37
N CYS A 68 6.92 -0.09 -5.55
CA CYS A 68 6.80 -1.28 -4.74
C CYS A 68 7.37 -2.52 -5.43
N THR A 69 7.80 -3.49 -4.62
CA THR A 69 8.01 -4.87 -5.09
C THR A 69 6.73 -5.69 -4.97
N ASP A 70 5.90 -5.40 -3.97
CA ASP A 70 4.64 -6.08 -3.70
C ASP A 70 3.58 -5.04 -3.29
N ILE A 71 2.36 -5.21 -3.77
CA ILE A 71 1.24 -4.31 -3.48
C ILE A 71 0.12 -5.12 -2.84
N VAL A 72 -0.30 -4.72 -1.65
CA VAL A 72 -1.37 -5.34 -0.88
C VAL A 72 -2.53 -4.36 -0.79
N LEU A 73 -3.66 -4.75 -1.38
CA LEU A 73 -4.89 -3.98 -1.41
C LEU A 73 -5.89 -4.58 -0.43
N VAL A 74 -6.55 -3.75 0.36
CA VAL A 74 -7.57 -4.18 1.34
C VAL A 74 -8.94 -3.70 0.89
N GLY A 75 -9.90 -4.62 0.78
CA GLY A 75 -11.23 -4.38 0.24
C GLY A 75 -11.25 -4.55 -1.28
N VAL A 76 -11.82 -5.66 -1.75
CA VAL A 76 -11.79 -6.07 -3.16
C VAL A 76 -12.48 -5.04 -4.07
N GLU A 77 -13.66 -4.57 -3.67
CA GLU A 77 -14.49 -3.69 -4.49
C GLU A 77 -13.95 -2.25 -4.53
N GLN A 78 -13.62 -1.69 -3.37
CA GLN A 78 -13.16 -0.30 -3.25
C GLN A 78 -11.80 -0.05 -3.90
N THR A 79 -10.97 -1.10 -4.01
CA THR A 79 -9.62 -0.98 -4.60
C THR A 79 -9.58 -1.28 -6.09
N LYS A 80 -10.72 -1.54 -6.75
CA LYS A 80 -10.79 -1.74 -8.21
C LYS A 80 -10.08 -0.65 -9.02
N PRO A 81 -10.18 0.66 -8.69
CA PRO A 81 -9.46 1.68 -9.45
C PRO A 81 -7.95 1.54 -9.32
N ILE A 82 -7.46 1.19 -8.13
CA ILE A 82 -6.03 0.93 -7.87
C ILE A 82 -5.56 -0.27 -8.68
N GLN A 83 -6.33 -1.37 -8.67
CA GLN A 83 -6.02 -2.57 -9.45
C GLN A 83 -5.86 -2.26 -10.95
N ARG A 84 -6.76 -1.42 -11.52
CA ARG A 84 -6.62 -0.95 -12.90
C ARG A 84 -5.34 -0.14 -13.09
N GLY A 85 -5.03 0.78 -12.18
CA GLY A 85 -3.80 1.57 -12.22
C GLY A 85 -2.53 0.73 -12.20
N VAL A 86 -2.49 -0.28 -11.31
CA VAL A 86 -1.39 -1.24 -11.17
C VAL A 86 -1.23 -2.06 -12.46
N LYS A 87 -2.34 -2.61 -12.98
CA LYS A 87 -2.35 -3.41 -14.21
C LYS A 87 -1.93 -2.60 -15.44
N ASN A 88 -2.45 -1.39 -15.59
CA ASN A 88 -2.13 -0.48 -16.71
C ASN A 88 -0.64 -0.07 -16.70
N ALA A 89 0.00 -0.05 -15.52
CA ALA A 89 1.42 0.20 -15.37
C ALA A 89 2.31 -1.03 -15.69
N GLY A 90 1.72 -2.19 -16.03
CA GLY A 90 2.45 -3.41 -16.37
C GLY A 90 3.08 -4.10 -15.16
N PHE A 91 2.55 -3.88 -13.97
CA PHE A 91 3.02 -4.54 -12.75
C PHE A 91 2.74 -6.05 -12.81
N ASP A 92 3.63 -6.86 -12.24
CA ASP A 92 3.46 -8.30 -12.18
C ASP A 92 2.32 -8.67 -11.21
N GLU A 93 1.24 -9.25 -11.74
CA GLU A 93 0.05 -9.62 -10.96
C GLU A 93 0.38 -10.68 -9.89
N THR A 94 1.49 -11.43 -9.99
CA THR A 94 1.93 -12.37 -8.94
C THR A 94 2.39 -11.68 -7.65
N HIS A 95 2.71 -10.39 -7.74
CA HIS A 95 3.10 -9.51 -6.64
C HIS A 95 1.97 -8.56 -6.20
N LEU A 96 0.77 -8.71 -6.79
CA LEU A 96 -0.43 -7.98 -6.41
C LEU A 96 -1.31 -8.89 -5.54
N HIS A 97 -1.52 -8.49 -4.29
CA HIS A 97 -2.34 -9.20 -3.33
C HIS A 97 -3.57 -8.36 -3.02
N VAL A 98 -4.75 -8.98 -3.05
CA VAL A 98 -6.02 -8.33 -2.69
C VAL A 98 -6.66 -9.15 -1.60
N PHE A 99 -6.83 -8.55 -0.42
CA PHE A 99 -7.48 -9.16 0.73
C PHE A 99 -8.79 -8.48 1.02
N GLU A 100 -9.71 -9.20 1.67
CA GLU A 100 -10.97 -8.62 2.10
C GLU A 100 -10.73 -7.75 3.34
N THR A 101 -9.83 -8.18 4.23
CA THR A 101 -9.64 -7.58 5.55
C THR A 101 -8.22 -7.12 5.83
N VAL A 102 -8.10 -6.14 6.73
CA VAL A 102 -6.83 -5.66 7.27
C VAL A 102 -6.07 -6.78 7.97
N THR A 103 -6.78 -7.65 8.69
CA THR A 103 -6.19 -8.79 9.43
C THR A 103 -5.45 -9.74 8.50
N GLU A 104 -6.01 -10.07 7.34
CA GLU A 104 -5.35 -10.92 6.34
C GLU A 104 -4.08 -10.26 5.78
N ALA A 105 -4.14 -8.96 5.48
CA ALA A 105 -2.97 -8.20 5.05
C ALA A 105 -1.87 -8.16 6.12
N ILE A 106 -2.24 -8.01 7.40
CA ILE A 106 -1.30 -8.05 8.53
C ILE A 106 -0.63 -9.42 8.64
N GLN A 107 -1.42 -10.50 8.60
CA GLN A 107 -0.91 -11.87 8.67
C GLN A 107 0.05 -12.16 7.51
N TRP A 108 -0.29 -11.70 6.31
CA TRP A 108 0.55 -11.87 5.12
C TRP A 108 1.91 -11.17 5.30
N TYR A 109 1.96 -9.89 5.64
CA TYR A 109 3.27 -9.20 5.72
C TYR A 109 4.12 -9.73 6.89
N GLN A 110 3.48 -10.16 7.99
CA GLN A 110 4.20 -10.77 9.12
C GLN A 110 4.86 -12.10 8.73
N ALA A 111 4.25 -12.87 7.82
CA ALA A 111 4.79 -14.12 7.32
C ALA A 111 5.87 -13.91 6.23
N GLU A 112 5.70 -12.89 5.39
CA GLU A 112 6.50 -12.70 4.17
C GLU A 112 7.70 -11.76 4.34
N LEU A 113 7.65 -10.81 5.28
CA LEU A 113 8.69 -9.79 5.43
C LEU A 113 9.74 -10.18 6.46
N LYS A 114 10.99 -9.87 6.11
CA LYS A 114 12.19 -10.15 6.92
C LYS A 114 13.02 -8.90 7.13
N ALA A 115 14.05 -9.03 7.98
CA ALA A 115 14.99 -7.95 8.24
C ALA A 115 15.55 -7.36 6.94
N GLY A 116 15.45 -6.03 6.80
CA GLY A 116 15.86 -5.30 5.61
C GLY A 116 14.71 -4.90 4.68
N ASP A 117 13.56 -5.57 4.77
CA ASP A 117 12.37 -5.18 4.01
C ASP A 117 11.70 -3.93 4.62
N ALA A 118 10.86 -3.26 3.82
CA ALA A 118 10.04 -2.15 4.25
C ALA A 118 8.57 -2.35 3.90
N VAL A 119 7.69 -1.92 4.81
CA VAL A 119 6.23 -1.90 4.63
C VAL A 119 5.71 -0.50 4.86
N LEU A 120 4.93 0.01 3.92
CA LEU A 120 4.19 1.26 4.01
C LEU A 120 2.71 0.94 4.25
N ILE A 121 2.18 1.36 5.39
CA ILE A 121 0.75 1.41 5.65
C ILE A 121 0.25 2.78 5.22
N LEU A 122 -0.66 2.83 4.25
CA LEU A 122 -1.12 4.07 3.65
C LEU A 122 -2.64 4.13 3.55
N ASN A 123 -3.18 5.29 3.90
CA ASN A 123 -4.61 5.54 4.05
C ASN A 123 -5.23 4.75 5.21
N ASP A 124 -6.39 5.20 5.66
CA ASP A 124 -6.99 4.69 6.89
C ASP A 124 -7.49 3.29 6.63
N LEU A 125 -6.84 2.31 7.25
CA LEU A 125 -7.26 0.92 7.21
C LEU A 125 -8.54 0.84 8.02
N PRO A 126 -9.71 0.59 7.41
CA PRO A 126 -10.96 0.65 8.14
C PRO A 126 -10.91 -0.33 9.30
N ASP A 127 -11.11 0.16 10.53
CA ASP A 127 -11.24 -0.65 11.74
C ASP A 127 -12.45 -1.62 11.69
N ASN A 128 -13.27 -1.52 10.65
CA ASN A 128 -14.61 -2.06 10.57
C ASN A 128 -14.74 -3.54 10.15
N TYR A 129 -13.66 -4.33 10.22
CA TYR A 129 -13.70 -5.77 9.93
C TYR A 129 -13.01 -6.61 11.03
N MET A 130 -13.21 -6.22 12.29
CA MET A 130 -12.93 -7.07 13.46
C MET A 130 -14.10 -8.01 13.76
#